data_AF-A0A353W471-F1
#
_entry.id   AF-A0A353W471-F1
#
_cell.length_a   1.000
_cell.length_b   1.000
_cell.length_c   1.000
_cell.angle_alpha   90.00
_cell.angle_beta   90.00
_cell.angle_gamma   90.00
#
_symmetry.space_group_name_H-M   'P 1'
#
loop_
_entity.id
_entity.type
_entity.pdbx_description
1 polymer ?
#
loop_
_entity_poly.entity_id
_entity_poly.type
_entity_poly.pdbx_seq_one_letter_code
_entity_poly.pdbx_strand_id
1 'polypeptide(L)'
;MRLDKAIKEFQTLKKKKDDGKLNDKKFEKAVDKIKAVSDEGVEWKVDKEGNWYRKENDQWVKDKIKPKQTPRGPQTLLQLVIMIIKSLFTSLPKKLLFFLIIGLITFLVHTYLVIYPNGGFWPGTNPTLDKVLALIGNRGRGTAFWTIVAYLITSLLRKMMSIGPKKIIGGIFTGPTRVVKSAFNRTGSFLTFFLLSTVVFLLLGQFLIKNTAIAYTFAIGAIIAIITFRADLSYLVLRLGYQDFTRLFKRKAKFNDIYFDAYQLAIIVAMILFVFLNGKPLFIYLFCGLSVALVVFSKFRKSNKIAANLFLIGMVGLNLSLYYLIKVYADDGGVAEAGGFGPWIKSQGAGTAVGIGLPPSIGSGIGGLIGIVTGAGDFVGTFVDEVDSDEIDYTEAEGEDIPEEEFEESPEETEEGTMEEEESE
;
A
#
# COMPACT_ATOMS: atom_id res chain seq x y z
N MET A 1 26.70 6.66 21.88
CA MET A 1 25.44 6.74 21.09
C MET A 1 25.75 6.50 19.60
N ARG A 2 24.77 6.33 18.70
CA ARG A 2 25.06 6.26 17.26
C ARG A 2 25.52 7.63 16.73
N LEU A 3 26.39 7.64 15.71
CA LEU A 3 27.01 8.86 15.16
C LEU A 3 25.98 9.87 14.63
N ASP A 4 24.96 9.40 13.92
CA ASP A 4 23.84 10.22 13.43
C ASP A 4 23.10 10.94 14.56
N LYS A 5 22.81 10.23 15.66
CA LYS A 5 22.17 10.81 16.85
C LYS A 5 23.06 11.87 17.50
N ALA A 6 24.36 11.60 17.60
CA ALA A 6 25.33 12.54 18.16
C ALA A 6 25.42 13.85 17.34
N ILE A 7 25.37 13.76 16.01
CA ILE A 7 25.34 14.93 15.13
C ILE A 7 24.09 15.78 15.38
N LYS A 8 22.90 15.15 15.42
CA LYS A 8 21.64 15.86 15.70
C LYS A 8 21.63 16.48 17.09
N GLU A 9 22.17 15.78 18.10
CA GLU A 9 22.28 16.27 19.47
C GLU A 9 23.21 17.48 19.55
N PHE A 10 24.38 17.43 18.89
CA PHE A 10 25.30 18.56 18.80
C PHE A 10 24.66 19.78 18.11
N GLN A 11 23.97 19.58 16.98
CA GLN A 11 23.27 20.65 16.26
C GLN A 11 22.18 21.31 17.12
N THR A 12 21.46 20.50 17.90
CA THR A 12 20.42 20.98 18.83
C THR A 12 21.04 21.79 19.97
N LEU A 13 22.15 21.33 20.55
CA LEU A 13 22.88 22.08 21.58
C LEU A 13 23.45 23.39 21.03
N LYS A 14 23.97 23.36 19.79
CA LYS A 14 24.49 24.55 19.12
C LYS A 14 23.39 25.58 18.89
N LYS A 15 22.23 25.17 18.35
CA LYS A 15 21.05 26.03 18.20
C LYS A 15 20.62 26.63 19.55
N LYS A 16 20.54 25.83 20.62
CA LYS A 16 20.19 26.34 21.97
C LYS A 16 21.21 27.35 22.51
N LYS A 17 22.50 27.19 22.20
CA LYS A 17 23.53 28.16 22.55
C LYS A 17 23.36 29.44 21.74
N ASP A 18 23.16 29.32 20.43
CA ASP A 18 22.98 30.45 19.51
C ASP A 18 21.70 31.26 19.86
N ASP A 19 20.64 30.58 20.32
CA ASP A 19 19.40 31.18 20.84
C ASP A 19 19.56 31.81 22.25
N GLY A 20 20.74 31.77 22.87
CA GLY A 20 20.98 32.28 24.23
C GLY A 20 20.37 31.42 25.36
N LYS A 21 19.74 30.28 25.03
CA LYS A 21 19.10 29.36 26.00
C LYS A 21 20.12 28.51 26.77
N LEU A 22 21.37 28.47 26.32
CA LEU A 22 22.43 27.68 26.92
C LEU A 22 23.72 28.52 27.02
N ASN A 23 24.21 28.74 28.24
CA ASN A 23 25.49 29.44 28.44
C ASN A 23 26.70 28.57 28.02
N ASP A 24 27.84 29.21 27.76
CA ASP A 24 29.04 28.54 27.24
C ASP A 24 29.51 27.36 28.10
N LYS A 25 29.53 27.54 29.43
CA LYS A 25 29.98 26.51 30.36
C LYS A 25 29.06 25.27 30.35
N LYS A 26 27.74 25.47 30.23
CA LYS A 26 26.78 24.37 30.09
C LYS A 26 26.88 23.71 28.72
N PHE A 27 27.12 24.49 27.66
CA PHE A 27 27.34 23.98 26.31
C PHE A 27 28.57 23.08 26.24
N GLU A 28 29.74 23.56 26.69
CA GLU A 28 30.98 22.77 26.71
C GLU A 28 30.80 21.44 27.46
N LYS A 29 30.22 21.49 28.67
CA LYS A 29 29.96 20.30 29.49
C LYS A 29 28.96 19.32 28.84
N ALA A 30 28.04 19.81 28.01
CA ALA A 30 27.11 18.97 27.27
C ALA A 30 27.78 18.35 26.04
N VAL A 31 28.58 19.12 25.31
CA VAL A 31 29.36 18.69 24.14
C VAL A 31 30.38 17.62 24.53
N ASP A 32 31.10 17.77 25.64
CA ASP A 32 32.08 16.78 26.13
C ASP A 32 31.47 15.40 26.44
N LYS A 33 30.16 15.36 26.71
CA LYS A 33 29.42 14.11 26.93
C LYS A 33 29.03 13.42 25.63
N ILE A 34 29.11 14.10 24.49
CA ILE A 34 28.79 13.53 23.19
C ILE A 34 29.94 12.62 22.76
N LYS A 35 29.75 11.32 23.01
CA LYS A 35 30.58 10.25 22.47
C LYS A 35 29.73 9.34 21.59
N ALA A 36 30.16 9.17 20.35
CA ALA A 36 29.45 8.38 19.36
C ALA A 36 30.26 7.19 18.88
N VAL A 37 29.58 6.15 18.43
CA VAL A 37 30.19 5.01 17.74
C VAL A 37 29.53 4.94 16.37
N SER A 38 30.35 4.93 15.33
CA SER A 38 29.90 4.74 13.95
C SER A 38 29.47 3.30 13.72
N ASP A 39 28.74 3.03 12.63
CA ASP A 39 28.34 1.65 12.29
C ASP A 39 29.55 0.74 11.99
N GLU A 40 30.72 1.32 11.72
CA GLU A 40 32.01 0.60 11.54
C GLU A 40 32.72 0.31 12.87
N GLY A 41 32.13 0.70 14.01
CA GLY A 41 32.71 0.51 15.35
C GLY A 41 33.72 1.59 15.76
N VAL A 42 33.97 2.60 14.92
CA VAL A 42 34.90 3.70 15.25
C VAL A 42 34.26 4.66 16.25
N GLU A 43 34.98 5.00 17.32
CA GLU A 43 34.57 6.01 18.32
C GLU A 43 34.81 7.43 17.82
N TRP A 44 33.85 8.32 18.07
CA TRP A 44 33.86 9.73 17.68
C TRP A 44 33.57 10.62 18.88
N LYS A 45 34.21 11.79 18.92
CA LYS A 45 33.86 12.92 19.80
C LYS A 45 33.83 14.21 19.00
N VAL A 46 33.15 15.22 19.54
CA VAL A 46 33.06 16.56 18.93
C VAL A 46 33.54 17.59 19.95
N ASP A 47 34.28 18.61 19.50
CA ASP A 47 34.65 19.76 20.34
C ASP A 47 33.59 20.88 20.27
N LYS A 48 33.77 21.92 21.08
CA LYS A 48 32.83 23.05 21.15
C LYS A 48 32.78 23.87 19.85
N GLU A 49 33.83 23.82 19.04
CA GLU A 49 33.91 24.45 17.72
C GLU A 49 33.19 23.62 16.64
N GLY A 50 32.83 22.38 16.94
CA GLY A 50 32.17 21.45 16.01
C GLY A 50 33.12 20.64 15.14
N ASN A 51 34.40 20.60 15.48
CA ASN A 51 35.33 19.66 14.87
C ASN A 51 35.11 18.27 15.46
N TRP A 52 35.07 17.28 14.58
CA TRP A 52 34.94 15.89 14.97
C TRP A 52 36.32 15.23 15.02
N TYR A 53 36.49 14.35 16.00
CA TYR A 53 37.69 13.57 16.19
C TYR A 53 37.29 12.10 16.24
N ARG A 54 37.98 11.28 15.45
CA ARG A 54 37.87 9.81 15.53
C ARG A 54 38.99 9.26 16.41
N LYS A 55 38.74 8.15 17.08
CA LYS A 55 39.77 7.46 17.88
C LYS A 55 40.60 6.53 16.99
N GLU A 56 41.90 6.79 16.87
CA GLU A 56 42.87 5.94 16.17
C GLU A 56 44.09 5.73 17.08
N ASN A 57 44.46 4.46 17.32
CA ASN A 57 45.60 4.10 18.18
C ASN A 57 45.59 4.82 19.55
N ASP A 58 44.43 4.82 20.22
CA ASP A 58 44.16 5.54 21.48
C ASP A 58 44.35 7.06 21.46
N GLN A 59 44.57 7.66 20.29
CA GLN A 59 44.63 9.10 20.10
C GLN A 59 43.40 9.62 19.37
N TRP A 60 43.01 10.86 19.69
CA TRP A 60 41.90 11.53 19.03
C TRP A 60 42.43 12.35 17.85
N VAL A 61 42.14 11.87 16.63
CA VAL A 61 42.59 12.50 15.40
C VAL A 61 41.43 13.26 14.77
N LYS A 62 41.64 14.54 14.45
CA LYS A 62 40.63 15.38 13.79
C LYS A 62 40.31 14.79 12.41
N ASP A 63 39.05 14.46 12.18
CA ASP A 63 38.59 13.90 10.90
C ASP A 63 37.24 14.51 10.49
N LYS A 64 36.97 14.54 9.19
CA LYS A 64 35.67 14.96 8.67
C LYS A 64 34.74 13.76 8.72
N ILE A 65 33.63 13.90 9.45
CA ILE A 65 32.51 12.97 9.26
C ILE A 65 32.12 13.04 7.79
N LYS A 66 32.38 11.97 7.05
CA LYS A 66 31.70 11.74 5.79
C LYS A 66 30.28 11.38 6.20
N PRO A 67 29.28 12.26 6.00
CA PRO A 67 27.91 11.89 6.33
C PRO A 67 27.66 10.59 5.56
N LYS A 68 27.37 9.52 6.30
CA LYS A 68 26.96 8.27 5.66
C LYS A 68 25.81 8.68 4.77
N GLN A 69 25.99 8.58 3.46
CA GLN A 69 24.90 8.89 2.55
C GLN A 69 23.81 7.89 2.91
N THR A 70 22.79 8.35 3.63
CA THR A 70 21.58 7.61 3.80
C THR A 70 21.16 7.24 2.38
N PRO A 71 20.99 5.95 2.09
CA PRO A 71 20.63 5.54 0.75
C PRO A 71 19.35 6.27 0.41
N ARG A 72 19.44 7.27 -0.47
CA ARG A 72 18.27 8.09 -0.84
C ARG A 72 17.21 7.15 -1.38
N GLY A 73 15.99 7.31 -0.87
CA GLY A 73 14.83 6.60 -1.40
C GLY A 73 14.64 6.81 -2.90
N PRO A 74 13.91 5.91 -3.57
CA PRO A 74 13.52 6.12 -4.96
C PRO A 74 12.75 7.43 -5.08
N GLN A 75 13.12 8.27 -6.06
CA GLN A 75 12.48 9.57 -6.32
C GLN A 75 11.43 9.50 -7.43
N THR A 76 11.34 8.36 -8.12
CA THR A 76 10.40 8.09 -9.21
C THR A 76 9.91 6.65 -9.15
N LEU A 77 8.75 6.40 -9.74
CA LEU A 77 8.21 5.06 -9.90
C LEU A 77 9.14 4.17 -10.74
N LEU A 78 9.75 4.74 -11.80
CA LEU A 78 10.71 4.01 -12.62
C LEU A 78 11.94 3.58 -11.81
N GLN A 79 12.47 4.46 -10.96
CA GLN A 79 13.58 4.14 -10.07
C GLN A 79 13.20 3.04 -9.08
N LEU A 80 11.99 3.08 -8.51
CA LEU A 80 11.48 2.01 -7.65
C LEU A 80 11.43 0.66 -8.40
N VAL A 81 10.91 0.64 -9.63
CA VAL A 81 10.85 -0.57 -10.46
C VAL A 81 12.25 -1.11 -10.75
N ILE A 82 13.20 -0.25 -11.16
CA ILE A 82 14.59 -0.64 -11.40
C ILE A 82 15.23 -1.19 -10.12
N MET A 83 14.97 -0.59 -8.97
CA MET A 83 15.47 -1.07 -7.68
C MET A 83 14.90 -2.44 -7.32
N ILE A 84 13.60 -2.68 -7.53
CA ILE A 84 12.97 -3.99 -7.31
C ILE A 84 13.60 -5.03 -8.24
N ILE A 85 13.72 -4.74 -9.54
CA ILE A 85 14.32 -5.65 -10.53
C ILE A 85 15.77 -5.96 -10.16
N LYS A 86 16.59 -4.94 -9.87
CA LYS A 86 17.99 -5.11 -9.45
C LYS A 86 18.09 -5.92 -8.16
N SER A 87 17.21 -5.67 -7.19
CA SER A 87 17.15 -6.41 -5.92
C SER A 87 16.76 -7.87 -6.15
N LEU A 88 15.83 -8.15 -7.06
CA LEU A 88 15.47 -9.52 -7.43
C LEU A 88 16.67 -10.27 -8.01
N PHE A 89 17.36 -9.71 -9.01
CA PHE A 89 18.52 -10.38 -9.61
C PHE A 89 19.70 -10.53 -8.65
N THR A 90 19.99 -9.51 -7.84
CA THR A 90 21.12 -9.57 -6.88
C THR A 90 20.83 -10.49 -5.68
N SER A 91 19.56 -10.64 -5.30
CA SER A 91 19.17 -11.55 -4.22
C SER A 91 18.85 -12.97 -4.70
N LEU A 92 18.64 -13.19 -6.00
CA LEU A 92 18.31 -14.50 -6.57
C LEU A 92 19.31 -15.60 -6.16
N PRO A 93 20.64 -15.43 -6.26
CA PRO A 93 21.56 -16.51 -5.91
C PRO A 93 21.48 -16.89 -4.42
N LYS A 94 21.31 -15.89 -3.55
CA LYS A 94 21.22 -16.10 -2.09
C LYS A 94 19.86 -16.67 -1.67
N LYS A 95 18.81 -16.39 -2.45
CA LYS A 95 17.42 -16.78 -2.16
C LYS A 95 16.91 -17.89 -3.08
N LEU A 96 17.78 -18.50 -3.89
CA LEU A 96 17.41 -19.54 -4.84
C LEU A 96 16.74 -20.72 -4.13
N LEU A 97 17.25 -21.09 -2.94
CA LEU A 97 16.65 -22.15 -2.13
C LEU A 97 15.20 -21.81 -1.74
N PHE A 98 14.91 -20.59 -1.30
CA PHE A 98 13.54 -20.16 -0.99
C PHE A 98 12.64 -20.16 -2.22
N PHE A 99 13.15 -19.69 -3.37
CA PHE A 99 12.44 -19.74 -4.64
C PHE A 99 12.07 -21.18 -5.02
N LEU A 100 13.03 -22.11 -4.92
CA LEU A 100 12.82 -23.53 -5.22
C LEU A 100 11.81 -24.17 -4.26
N ILE A 101 11.88 -23.86 -2.96
CA ILE A 101 10.94 -24.39 -1.96
C ILE A 101 9.52 -23.89 -2.24
N ILE A 102 9.32 -22.58 -2.43
CA ILE A 102 7.98 -22.00 -2.70
C ILE A 102 7.43 -22.54 -4.03
N GLY A 103 8.28 -22.62 -5.06
CA GLY A 103 7.94 -23.18 -6.35
C GLY A 103 7.54 -24.66 -6.25
N LEU A 104 8.32 -25.48 -5.56
CA LEU A 104 8.04 -26.90 -5.37
C LEU A 104 6.74 -27.14 -4.58
N ILE A 105 6.51 -26.39 -3.49
CA ILE A 105 5.26 -26.49 -2.73
C ILE A 105 4.07 -26.13 -3.61
N THR A 106 4.16 -25.01 -4.35
CA THR A 106 3.11 -24.59 -5.28
C THR A 106 2.87 -25.64 -6.35
N PHE A 107 3.94 -26.20 -6.93
CA PHE A 107 3.89 -27.24 -7.95
C PHE A 107 3.12 -28.47 -7.46
N LEU A 108 3.48 -28.98 -6.29
CA LEU A 108 2.87 -30.17 -5.71
C LEU A 108 1.40 -29.93 -5.36
N VAL A 109 1.08 -28.81 -4.70
CA VAL A 109 -0.30 -28.46 -4.33
C VAL A 109 -1.14 -28.22 -5.57
N HIS A 110 -0.65 -27.45 -6.54
CA HIS A 110 -1.38 -27.15 -7.78
C HIS A 110 -1.63 -28.42 -8.60
N THR A 111 -0.61 -29.26 -8.81
CA THR A 111 -0.74 -30.52 -9.54
C THR A 111 -1.71 -31.47 -8.83
N TYR A 112 -1.61 -31.59 -7.51
CA TYR A 112 -2.56 -32.38 -6.72
C TYR A 112 -4.00 -31.90 -6.91
N LEU A 113 -4.23 -30.58 -6.84
CA LEU A 113 -5.57 -30.00 -7.02
C LEU A 113 -6.12 -30.21 -8.43
N VAL A 114 -5.27 -30.18 -9.45
CA VAL A 114 -5.63 -30.46 -10.85
C VAL A 114 -6.08 -31.92 -11.01
N ILE A 115 -5.30 -32.88 -10.52
CA ILE A 115 -5.48 -34.28 -10.92
C ILE A 115 -6.52 -35.03 -10.06
N TYR A 116 -6.73 -34.59 -8.81
CA TYR A 116 -7.62 -35.21 -7.84
C TYR A 116 -8.94 -34.42 -7.68
N PRO A 117 -9.02 -33.31 -6.92
CA PRO A 117 -10.29 -32.57 -6.75
C PRO A 117 -10.89 -31.94 -8.01
N ASN A 118 -10.06 -31.55 -8.98
CA ASN A 118 -10.55 -31.01 -10.26
C ASN A 118 -10.76 -32.11 -11.30
N GLY A 119 -10.21 -33.32 -11.09
CA GLY A 119 -10.38 -34.44 -12.00
C GLY A 119 -9.77 -34.24 -13.39
N GLY A 120 -8.85 -33.29 -13.59
CA GLY A 120 -8.32 -33.00 -14.92
C GLY A 120 -7.74 -31.60 -15.09
N PHE A 121 -7.17 -31.33 -16.26
CA PHE A 121 -6.50 -30.05 -16.57
C PHE A 121 -7.34 -29.07 -17.39
N TRP A 122 -8.59 -29.41 -17.66
CA TRP A 122 -9.55 -28.57 -18.34
C TRP A 122 -10.55 -27.96 -17.36
N PRO A 123 -11.15 -26.81 -17.73
CA PRO A 123 -12.15 -26.15 -16.91
C PRO A 123 -13.53 -26.79 -17.07
N GLY A 124 -14.36 -26.73 -16.01
CA GLY A 124 -15.76 -27.16 -16.04
C GLY A 124 -16.11 -28.20 -14.98
N THR A 125 -15.13 -29.00 -14.53
CA THR A 125 -15.36 -30.05 -13.52
C THR A 125 -15.63 -29.48 -12.13
N ASN A 126 -14.84 -28.46 -11.73
CA ASN A 126 -15.03 -27.79 -10.45
C ASN A 126 -14.95 -26.26 -10.62
N PRO A 127 -16.10 -25.56 -10.69
CA PRO A 127 -16.16 -24.12 -10.93
C PRO A 127 -15.39 -23.26 -9.92
N THR A 128 -15.14 -23.79 -8.72
CA THR A 128 -14.35 -23.11 -7.68
C THR A 128 -12.85 -23.24 -7.98
N LEU A 129 -12.39 -24.44 -8.32
CA LEU A 129 -10.99 -24.70 -8.65
C LEU A 129 -10.59 -24.12 -9.99
N ASP A 130 -11.50 -24.03 -10.95
CA ASP A 130 -11.28 -23.37 -12.26
C ASP A 130 -10.75 -21.93 -12.11
N LYS A 131 -11.12 -21.25 -11.02
CA LYS A 131 -10.70 -19.88 -10.71
C LYS A 131 -9.29 -19.81 -10.12
N VAL A 132 -8.82 -20.87 -9.48
CA VAL A 132 -7.53 -20.90 -8.76
C VAL A 132 -6.45 -21.64 -9.56
N LEU A 133 -6.85 -22.65 -10.35
CA LEU A 133 -5.93 -23.50 -11.09
C LEU A 133 -5.55 -22.87 -12.44
N ALA A 134 -4.29 -23.06 -12.84
CA ALA A 134 -3.76 -22.65 -14.14
C ALA A 134 -4.17 -23.58 -15.29
N LEU A 135 -5.46 -23.95 -15.39
CA LEU A 135 -6.01 -24.89 -16.38
C LEU A 135 -5.85 -24.41 -17.84
N ILE A 136 -6.08 -25.29 -18.81
CA ILE A 136 -6.11 -24.90 -20.23
C ILE A 136 -7.17 -23.81 -20.46
N GLY A 137 -6.80 -22.75 -21.17
CA GLY A 137 -7.64 -21.57 -21.37
C GLY A 137 -7.66 -20.57 -20.20
N ASN A 138 -7.21 -20.96 -19.00
CA ASN A 138 -7.10 -20.06 -17.83
C ASN A 138 -5.68 -19.95 -17.22
N ARG A 139 -4.67 -20.49 -17.92
CA ARG A 139 -3.28 -20.60 -17.43
C ARG A 139 -2.71 -19.28 -16.90
N GLY A 140 -2.92 -18.19 -17.63
CA GLY A 140 -2.42 -16.86 -17.22
C GLY A 140 -3.01 -16.38 -15.91
N ARG A 141 -4.33 -16.54 -15.71
CA ARG A 141 -5.00 -16.07 -14.49
C ARG A 141 -4.69 -16.98 -13.30
N GLY A 142 -4.69 -18.30 -13.49
CA GLY A 142 -4.26 -19.22 -12.44
C GLY A 142 -2.82 -18.93 -11.99
N THR A 143 -1.90 -18.70 -12.94
CA THR A 143 -0.51 -18.31 -12.64
C THR A 143 -0.45 -16.99 -11.86
N ALA A 144 -1.23 -15.99 -12.27
CA ALA A 144 -1.30 -14.70 -11.56
C ALA A 144 -1.85 -14.87 -10.13
N PHE A 145 -2.88 -15.69 -9.93
CA PHE A 145 -3.42 -16.01 -8.60
C PHE A 145 -2.32 -16.54 -7.68
N TRP A 146 -1.62 -17.60 -8.09
CA TRP A 146 -0.55 -18.21 -7.28
C TRP A 146 0.61 -17.23 -7.01
N THR A 147 0.98 -16.44 -8.01
CA THR A 147 1.98 -15.37 -7.87
C THR A 147 1.59 -14.35 -6.80
N ILE A 148 0.35 -13.84 -6.85
CA ILE A 148 -0.16 -12.83 -5.92
C ILE A 148 -0.29 -13.43 -4.51
N VAL A 149 -0.82 -14.65 -4.37
CA VAL A 149 -0.94 -15.32 -3.07
C VAL A 149 0.43 -15.52 -2.42
N ALA A 150 1.42 -16.02 -3.18
CA ALA A 150 2.78 -16.20 -2.68
C ALA A 150 3.41 -14.85 -2.25
N TYR A 151 3.20 -13.79 -3.04
CA TYR A 151 3.61 -12.43 -2.66
C TYR A 151 2.98 -11.98 -1.34
N LEU A 152 1.66 -12.12 -1.20
CA LEU A 152 0.95 -11.66 -0.01
C LEU A 152 1.37 -12.42 1.25
N ILE A 153 1.48 -13.75 1.17
CA ILE A 153 1.88 -14.59 2.31
C ILE A 153 3.31 -14.23 2.75
N THR A 154 4.26 -14.22 1.81
CA THR A 154 5.66 -13.94 2.14
C THR A 154 5.89 -12.50 2.60
N SER A 155 5.21 -11.53 2.01
CA SER A 155 5.24 -10.12 2.44
C SER A 155 4.68 -9.98 3.86
N LEU A 156 3.54 -10.59 4.16
CA LEU A 156 2.94 -10.55 5.49
C LEU A 156 3.84 -11.21 6.54
N LEU A 157 4.38 -12.40 6.26
CA LEU A 157 5.31 -13.09 7.16
C LEU A 157 6.55 -12.23 7.42
N ARG A 158 7.10 -11.60 6.37
CA ARG A 158 8.28 -10.74 6.52
C ARG A 158 7.98 -9.50 7.36
N LYS A 159 6.83 -8.86 7.14
CA LYS A 159 6.38 -7.71 7.96
C LYS A 159 6.13 -8.12 9.41
N MET A 160 5.56 -9.30 9.65
CA MET A 160 5.38 -9.85 11.01
C MET A 160 6.73 -10.02 11.71
N MET A 161 7.75 -10.49 10.99
CA MET A 161 9.10 -10.63 11.54
C MET A 161 9.80 -9.28 11.76
N SER A 162 9.60 -8.27 10.90
CA SER A 162 10.31 -6.99 11.01
C SER A 162 9.64 -5.99 11.95
N ILE A 163 8.32 -5.86 11.89
CA ILE A 163 7.55 -4.87 12.67
C ILE A 163 7.07 -5.49 14.00
N GLY A 164 6.89 -6.81 14.02
CA GLY A 164 6.37 -7.59 15.14
C GLY A 164 4.87 -7.91 14.99
N PRO A 165 4.43 -9.13 15.37
CA PRO A 165 3.05 -9.58 15.17
C PRO A 165 2.03 -8.75 15.95
N LYS A 166 2.40 -8.26 17.16
CA LYS A 166 1.53 -7.40 17.98
C LYS A 166 1.13 -6.12 17.27
N LYS A 167 2.05 -5.48 16.55
CA LYS A 167 1.77 -4.25 15.80
C LYS A 167 0.87 -4.51 14.60
N ILE A 168 1.05 -5.63 13.91
CA ILE A 168 0.17 -6.02 12.79
C ILE A 168 -1.24 -6.33 13.28
N ILE A 169 -1.38 -7.07 14.39
CA ILE A 169 -2.69 -7.33 15.01
C ILE A 169 -3.34 -6.03 15.47
N GLY A 170 -2.58 -5.11 16.09
CA GLY A 170 -3.08 -3.78 16.44
C GLY A 170 -3.55 -2.98 15.21
N GLY A 171 -2.86 -3.12 14.08
CA GLY A 171 -3.21 -2.53 12.80
C GLY A 171 -4.58 -2.98 12.24
N ILE A 172 -5.07 -4.17 12.61
CA ILE A 172 -6.39 -4.66 12.22
C ILE A 172 -7.50 -3.76 12.77
N PHE A 173 -7.31 -3.21 13.98
CA PHE A 173 -8.29 -2.32 14.61
C PHE A 173 -8.05 -0.86 14.21
N THR A 174 -6.79 -0.41 14.18
CA THR A 174 -6.48 1.00 13.90
C THR A 174 -6.63 1.36 12.42
N GLY A 175 -6.40 0.41 11.50
CA GLY A 175 -6.50 0.60 10.07
C GLY A 175 -7.89 1.06 9.62
N PRO A 176 -8.96 0.30 9.90
CA PRO A 176 -10.33 0.70 9.58
C PRO A 176 -10.74 2.03 10.22
N THR A 177 -10.42 2.25 11.51
CA THR A 177 -10.73 3.52 12.19
C THR A 177 -10.06 4.70 11.49
N ARG A 178 -8.82 4.54 11.03
CA ARG A 178 -8.09 5.58 10.28
C ARG A 178 -8.78 5.88 8.94
N VAL A 179 -9.14 4.86 8.16
CA VAL A 179 -9.85 5.04 6.88
C VAL A 179 -11.20 5.72 7.08
N VAL A 180 -11.95 5.34 8.13
CA VAL A 180 -13.22 5.97 8.50
C VAL A 180 -13.02 7.45 8.83
N LYS A 181 -12.05 7.80 9.68
CA LYS A 181 -11.71 9.19 9.99
C LYS A 181 -11.32 9.98 8.72
N SER A 182 -10.51 9.40 7.85
CA SER A 182 -10.13 10.00 6.55
C SER A 182 -11.35 10.28 5.67
N ALA A 183 -12.33 9.38 5.65
CA ALA A 183 -13.54 9.52 4.85
C ALA A 183 -14.48 10.63 5.38
N PHE A 184 -14.66 10.73 6.69
CA PHE A 184 -15.57 11.70 7.30
C PHE A 184 -14.99 13.12 7.39
N ASN A 185 -13.67 13.28 7.58
CA ASN A 185 -13.07 14.61 7.79
C ASN A 185 -12.82 15.41 6.49
N ARG A 186 -12.86 14.76 5.32
CA ARG A 186 -12.50 15.39 4.02
C ARG A 186 -13.43 14.95 2.87
N THR A 187 -14.73 14.90 3.16
CA THR A 187 -15.79 14.25 2.38
C THR A 187 -15.73 14.50 0.86
N GLY A 188 -15.50 15.73 0.38
CA GLY A 188 -15.57 16.03 -1.07
C GLY A 188 -14.46 15.41 -1.92
N SER A 189 -13.19 15.65 -1.57
CA SER A 189 -12.04 15.18 -2.36
C SER A 189 -11.82 13.68 -2.21
N PHE A 190 -12.02 13.14 -1.00
CA PHE A 190 -11.96 11.72 -0.71
C PHE A 190 -12.98 10.95 -1.54
N LEU A 191 -14.27 11.32 -1.47
CA LEU A 191 -15.35 10.62 -2.16
C LEU A 191 -15.14 10.61 -3.68
N THR A 192 -14.72 11.75 -4.25
CA THR A 192 -14.43 11.83 -5.68
C THR A 192 -13.35 10.83 -6.10
N PHE A 193 -12.22 10.82 -5.37
CA PHE A 193 -11.09 9.96 -5.69
C PHE A 193 -11.43 8.48 -5.47
N PHE A 194 -12.13 8.17 -4.38
CA PHE A 194 -12.63 6.83 -4.06
C PHE A 194 -13.56 6.30 -5.16
N LEU A 195 -14.57 7.06 -5.58
CA LEU A 195 -15.53 6.63 -6.60
C LEU A 195 -14.86 6.42 -7.95
N LEU A 196 -14.04 7.37 -8.41
CA LEU A 196 -13.33 7.23 -9.69
C LEU A 196 -12.37 6.03 -9.67
N SER A 197 -11.63 5.83 -8.57
CA SER A 197 -10.76 4.65 -8.42
C SER A 197 -11.57 3.36 -8.41
N THR A 198 -12.74 3.34 -7.74
CA THR A 198 -13.63 2.18 -7.70
C THR A 198 -14.11 1.80 -9.10
N VAL A 199 -14.50 2.79 -9.92
CA VAL A 199 -14.88 2.58 -11.32
C VAL A 199 -13.73 1.98 -12.12
N VAL A 200 -12.53 2.57 -12.01
CA VAL A 200 -11.34 2.06 -12.71
C VAL A 200 -11.07 0.61 -12.31
N PHE A 201 -11.05 0.28 -11.02
CA PHE A 201 -10.79 -1.09 -10.57
C PHE A 201 -11.89 -2.08 -10.92
N LEU A 202 -13.15 -1.66 -10.93
CA LEU A 202 -14.26 -2.49 -11.41
C LEU A 202 -14.12 -2.83 -12.89
N LEU A 203 -13.79 -1.84 -13.71
CA LEU A 203 -13.56 -2.06 -15.15
C LEU A 203 -12.31 -2.92 -15.39
N LEU A 204 -11.22 -2.71 -14.64
CA LEU A 204 -10.05 -3.60 -14.70
C LEU A 204 -10.41 -5.03 -14.27
N GLY A 205 -11.24 -5.18 -13.25
CA GLY A 205 -11.81 -6.46 -12.83
C GLY A 205 -12.55 -7.16 -13.98
N GLN A 206 -13.45 -6.42 -14.63
CA GLN A 206 -14.30 -6.91 -15.71
C GLN A 206 -13.53 -7.25 -17.00
N PHE A 207 -12.55 -6.43 -17.38
CA PHE A 207 -11.85 -6.59 -18.66
C PHE A 207 -10.59 -7.43 -18.55
N LEU A 208 -9.77 -7.23 -17.52
CA LEU A 208 -8.48 -7.88 -17.37
C LEU A 208 -8.55 -9.10 -16.45
N ILE A 209 -9.12 -8.94 -15.25
CA ILE A 209 -9.04 -9.98 -14.21
C ILE A 209 -9.96 -11.16 -14.57
N LYS A 210 -11.26 -10.92 -14.81
CA LYS A 210 -12.27 -11.95 -15.17
C LYS A 210 -12.20 -13.21 -14.29
N ASN A 211 -11.77 -13.06 -13.03
CA ASN A 211 -11.49 -14.15 -12.11
C ASN A 211 -11.73 -13.68 -10.68
N THR A 212 -12.76 -14.25 -10.04
CA THR A 212 -13.18 -13.82 -8.70
C THR A 212 -12.16 -14.21 -7.62
N ALA A 213 -11.35 -15.27 -7.82
CA ALA A 213 -10.32 -15.65 -6.86
C ALA A 213 -9.20 -14.60 -6.79
N ILE A 214 -8.75 -14.08 -7.93
CA ILE A 214 -7.79 -12.97 -7.98
C ILE A 214 -8.39 -11.71 -7.32
N ALA A 215 -9.67 -11.43 -7.56
CA ALA A 215 -10.35 -10.30 -6.93
C ALA A 215 -10.33 -10.38 -5.39
N TYR A 216 -10.61 -11.56 -4.82
CA TYR A 216 -10.46 -11.79 -3.38
C TYR A 216 -9.02 -11.54 -2.91
N THR A 217 -8.01 -12.01 -3.66
CA THR A 217 -6.61 -11.77 -3.28
C THR A 217 -6.24 -10.28 -3.30
N PHE A 218 -6.76 -9.50 -4.25
CA PHE A 218 -6.56 -8.04 -4.26
C PHE A 218 -7.28 -7.36 -3.10
N ALA A 219 -8.50 -7.78 -2.75
CA ALA A 219 -9.21 -7.25 -1.58
C ALA A 219 -8.43 -7.54 -0.28
N ILE A 220 -7.94 -8.77 -0.10
CA ILE A 220 -7.10 -9.16 1.04
C ILE A 220 -5.80 -8.35 1.05
N GLY A 221 -5.15 -8.19 -0.10
CA GLY A 221 -3.94 -7.39 -0.24
C GLY A 221 -4.16 -5.92 0.15
N ALA A 222 -5.27 -5.32 -0.25
CA ALA A 222 -5.64 -3.96 0.13
C ALA A 222 -5.93 -3.82 1.63
N ILE A 223 -6.56 -4.82 2.25
CA ILE A 223 -6.74 -4.87 3.72
C ILE A 223 -5.37 -4.91 4.42
N ILE A 224 -4.44 -5.77 3.96
CA ILE A 224 -3.07 -5.82 4.49
C ILE A 224 -2.35 -4.48 4.30
N ALA A 225 -2.56 -3.82 3.16
CA ALA A 225 -1.99 -2.49 2.90
C ALA A 225 -2.54 -1.42 3.85
N ILE A 226 -3.84 -1.45 4.21
CA ILE A 226 -4.43 -0.56 5.21
C ILE A 226 -3.84 -0.80 6.60
N ILE A 227 -3.68 -2.07 6.99
CA ILE A 227 -3.12 -2.49 8.29
C ILE A 227 -1.66 -2.04 8.43
N THR A 228 -0.88 -2.15 7.35
CA THR A 228 0.57 -1.90 7.35
C THR A 228 0.94 -0.48 6.91
N PHE A 229 -0.01 0.25 6.31
CA PHE A 229 0.06 1.66 5.94
C PHE A 229 1.37 2.05 5.23
N ARG A 230 2.16 2.97 5.81
CA ARG A 230 3.42 3.47 5.23
C ARG A 230 4.47 2.38 5.01
N ALA A 231 4.34 1.22 5.66
CA ALA A 231 5.22 0.07 5.45
C ALA A 231 4.83 -0.80 4.23
N ASP A 232 3.75 -0.48 3.52
CA ASP A 232 3.31 -1.23 2.34
C ASP A 232 3.90 -0.69 1.03
N LEU A 233 4.25 -1.61 0.12
CA LEU A 233 4.75 -1.26 -1.21
C LEU A 233 3.76 -0.41 -2.00
N SER A 234 2.45 -0.67 -1.87
CA SER A 234 1.44 0.09 -2.59
C SER A 234 1.39 1.55 -2.15
N TYR A 235 1.73 1.86 -0.89
CA TYR A 235 1.86 3.24 -0.42
C TYR A 235 2.99 3.95 -1.15
N LEU A 236 4.17 3.31 -1.23
CA LEU A 236 5.31 3.85 -1.98
C LEU A 236 4.99 4.02 -3.48
N VAL A 237 4.37 3.02 -4.11
CA VAL A 237 3.97 3.07 -5.52
C VAL A 237 3.01 4.23 -5.77
N LEU A 238 1.99 4.38 -4.92
CA LEU A 238 1.00 5.45 -5.08
C LEU A 238 1.61 6.82 -4.84
N ARG A 239 2.44 6.97 -3.81
CA ARG A 239 3.15 8.22 -3.50
C ARG A 239 4.08 8.65 -4.63
N LEU A 240 4.92 7.75 -5.12
CA LEU A 240 5.86 8.03 -6.21
C LEU A 240 5.13 8.26 -7.53
N GLY A 241 4.10 7.47 -7.83
CA GLY A 241 3.25 7.67 -9.01
C GLY A 241 2.56 9.04 -8.97
N TYR A 242 2.07 9.47 -7.81
CA TYR A 242 1.51 10.80 -7.63
C TYR A 242 2.56 11.90 -7.83
N GLN A 243 3.77 11.73 -7.27
CA GLN A 243 4.86 12.69 -7.45
C GLN A 243 5.34 12.79 -8.91
N ASP A 244 5.41 11.66 -9.62
CA ASP A 244 5.76 11.64 -11.05
C ASP A 244 4.66 12.31 -11.87
N PHE A 245 3.38 12.06 -11.54
CA PHE A 245 2.25 12.74 -12.15
C PHE A 245 2.32 14.26 -11.92
N THR A 246 2.49 14.71 -10.68
CA THR A 246 2.56 16.15 -10.38
C THR A 246 3.77 16.81 -11.05
N ARG A 247 4.91 16.12 -11.14
CA ARG A 247 6.08 16.58 -11.89
C ARG A 247 5.79 16.72 -13.39
N LEU A 248 5.17 15.71 -14.00
CA LEU A 248 4.80 15.72 -15.42
C LEU A 248 3.85 16.89 -15.74
N PHE A 249 2.92 17.19 -14.84
CA PHE A 249 1.95 18.28 -14.98
C PHE A 249 2.41 19.60 -14.34
N LYS A 250 3.69 19.73 -13.95
CA LYS A 250 4.29 20.93 -13.32
C LYS A 250 3.51 21.47 -12.11
N ARG A 251 2.84 20.60 -11.36
CA ARG A 251 2.11 20.95 -10.14
C ARG A 251 2.99 20.74 -8.91
N LYS A 252 2.98 21.70 -7.99
CA LYS A 252 3.66 21.59 -6.68
C LYS A 252 2.68 21.06 -5.63
N ALA A 253 2.16 19.86 -5.82
CA ALA A 253 1.25 19.24 -4.87
C ALA A 253 1.96 18.12 -4.10
N LYS A 254 1.88 18.16 -2.76
CA LYS A 254 2.36 17.07 -1.89
C LYS A 254 1.36 15.91 -1.91
N PHE A 255 1.86 14.69 -1.71
CA PHE A 255 1.02 13.52 -1.58
C PHE A 255 0.31 13.57 -0.22
N ASN A 256 -1.00 13.35 -0.21
CA ASN A 256 -1.79 13.28 1.00
C ASN A 256 -2.16 11.82 1.28
N ASP A 257 -1.90 11.36 2.49
CA ASP A 257 -2.18 9.99 2.95
C ASP A 257 -3.66 9.59 2.81
N ILE A 258 -4.57 10.55 2.79
CA ILE A 258 -6.00 10.33 2.55
C ILE A 258 -6.26 9.69 1.18
N TYR A 259 -5.45 10.01 0.16
CA TYR A 259 -5.58 9.38 -1.16
C TYR A 259 -5.20 7.90 -1.13
N PHE A 260 -4.27 7.50 -0.26
CA PHE A 260 -3.97 6.09 -0.04
C PHE A 260 -5.15 5.34 0.56
N ASP A 261 -5.81 5.92 1.56
CA ASP A 261 -7.00 5.30 2.18
C ASP A 261 -8.15 5.16 1.18
N ALA A 262 -8.41 6.23 0.43
CA ALA A 262 -9.42 6.22 -0.63
C ALA A 262 -9.10 5.17 -1.70
N TYR A 263 -7.84 5.04 -2.09
CA TYR A 263 -7.36 4.06 -3.07
C TYR A 263 -7.58 2.62 -2.58
N GLN A 264 -7.13 2.29 -1.37
CA GLN A 264 -7.26 0.92 -0.84
C GLN A 264 -8.72 0.55 -0.59
N LEU A 265 -9.52 1.48 -0.06
CA LEU A 265 -10.95 1.26 0.11
C LEU A 265 -11.63 1.03 -1.25
N ALA A 266 -11.24 1.78 -2.29
CA ALA A 266 -11.75 1.61 -3.64
C ALA A 266 -11.42 0.23 -4.21
N ILE A 267 -10.21 -0.29 -3.98
CA ILE A 267 -9.85 -1.67 -4.37
C ILE A 267 -10.75 -2.68 -3.64
N ILE A 268 -10.91 -2.56 -2.33
CA ILE A 268 -11.73 -3.50 -1.54
C ILE A 268 -13.17 -3.52 -2.07
N VAL A 269 -13.79 -2.34 -2.18
CA VAL A 269 -15.18 -2.20 -2.64
C VAL A 269 -15.32 -2.68 -4.07
N ALA A 270 -14.42 -2.28 -4.98
CA ALA A 270 -14.45 -2.70 -6.38
C ALA A 270 -14.31 -4.23 -6.52
N MET A 271 -13.38 -4.85 -5.79
CA MET A 271 -13.17 -6.29 -5.89
C MET A 271 -14.33 -7.07 -5.28
N ILE A 272 -14.91 -6.62 -4.15
CA ILE A 272 -16.10 -7.25 -3.55
C ILE A 272 -17.30 -7.13 -4.50
N LEU A 273 -17.57 -5.93 -5.03
CA LEU A 273 -18.62 -5.70 -6.01
C LEU A 273 -18.41 -6.56 -7.26
N PHE A 274 -17.18 -6.64 -7.78
CA PHE A 274 -16.85 -7.50 -8.90
C PHE A 274 -17.17 -8.96 -8.60
N VAL A 275 -16.83 -9.49 -7.42
CA VAL A 275 -17.15 -10.88 -7.06
C VAL A 275 -18.66 -11.15 -7.12
N PHE A 276 -19.48 -10.24 -6.57
CA PHE A 276 -20.94 -10.41 -6.58
C PHE A 276 -21.58 -10.15 -7.94
N LEU A 277 -20.98 -9.31 -8.78
CA LEU A 277 -21.56 -8.84 -10.04
C LEU A 277 -20.91 -9.44 -11.30
N ASN A 278 -19.84 -10.23 -11.20
CA ASN A 278 -19.12 -10.79 -12.36
C ASN A 278 -20.03 -11.63 -13.27
N GLY A 279 -21.05 -12.30 -12.72
CA GLY A 279 -22.06 -13.02 -13.50
C GLY A 279 -23.12 -12.13 -14.15
N LYS A 280 -23.16 -10.83 -13.82
CA LYS A 280 -24.15 -9.86 -14.28
C LYS A 280 -23.45 -8.55 -14.71
N PRO A 281 -22.66 -8.56 -15.80
CA PRO A 281 -21.78 -7.44 -16.17
C PRO A 281 -22.52 -6.12 -16.36
N LEU A 282 -23.79 -6.14 -16.78
CA LEU A 282 -24.63 -4.94 -16.90
C LEU A 282 -24.75 -4.15 -15.58
N PHE A 283 -24.77 -4.83 -14.42
CA PHE A 283 -24.82 -4.15 -13.13
C PHE A 283 -23.49 -3.48 -12.77
N ILE A 284 -22.36 -4.05 -13.17
CA ILE A 284 -21.04 -3.42 -13.00
C ILE A 284 -21.01 -2.10 -13.77
N TYR A 285 -21.48 -2.14 -15.02
CA TYR A 285 -21.51 -0.99 -15.89
C TYR A 285 -22.51 0.08 -15.44
N LEU A 286 -23.70 -0.33 -14.98
CA LEU A 286 -24.66 0.58 -14.35
C LEU A 286 -24.05 1.28 -13.13
N PHE A 287 -23.39 0.53 -12.24
CA PHE A 287 -22.71 1.10 -11.07
C PHE A 287 -21.61 2.08 -11.48
N CYS A 288 -20.83 1.74 -12.51
CA CYS A 288 -19.79 2.63 -13.04
C CYS A 288 -20.39 3.93 -13.58
N GLY A 289 -21.46 3.82 -14.38
CA GLY A 289 -22.19 4.96 -14.92
C GLY A 289 -22.75 5.88 -13.83
N LEU A 290 -23.40 5.30 -12.82
CA LEU A 290 -23.94 6.05 -11.67
C LEU A 290 -22.84 6.74 -10.85
N SER A 291 -21.72 6.06 -10.62
CA SER A 291 -20.57 6.62 -9.88
C SER A 291 -19.95 7.81 -10.60
N VAL A 292 -19.75 7.69 -11.93
CA VAL A 292 -19.25 8.80 -12.76
C VAL A 292 -20.27 9.93 -12.79
N ALA A 293 -21.56 9.63 -12.96
CA ALA A 293 -22.61 10.64 -12.95
C ALA A 293 -22.65 11.42 -11.63
N LEU A 294 -22.47 10.75 -10.48
CA LEU A 294 -22.42 11.40 -9.17
C LEU A 294 -21.19 12.30 -9.00
N VAL A 295 -20.03 11.87 -9.48
CA VAL A 295 -18.81 12.70 -9.48
C VAL A 295 -18.96 13.91 -10.40
N VAL A 296 -19.55 13.73 -11.58
CA VAL A 296 -19.77 14.81 -12.53
C VAL A 296 -20.82 15.78 -11.99
N PHE A 297 -21.92 15.30 -11.44
CA PHE A 297 -22.97 16.14 -10.84
C PHE A 297 -22.44 16.95 -9.65
N SER A 298 -21.62 16.32 -8.78
CA SER A 298 -21.03 17.01 -7.63
C SER A 298 -20.04 18.12 -8.04
N LYS A 299 -19.29 17.94 -9.15
CA LYS A 299 -18.33 18.94 -9.65
C LYS A 299 -18.91 19.97 -10.63
N PHE A 300 -19.88 19.59 -11.44
CA PHE A 300 -20.39 20.36 -12.59
C PHE A 300 -21.85 20.75 -12.46
N ARG A 301 -22.35 20.94 -11.22
CA ARG A 301 -23.72 21.39 -10.92
C ARG A 301 -24.18 22.64 -11.70
N LYS A 302 -23.28 23.36 -12.41
CA LYS A 302 -23.56 24.54 -13.25
C LYS A 302 -23.41 24.34 -14.79
N SER A 303 -22.99 23.17 -15.31
CA SER A 303 -22.81 22.98 -16.77
C SER A 303 -23.23 21.58 -17.25
N ASN A 304 -24.46 21.46 -17.74
CA ASN A 304 -25.14 20.18 -17.98
C ASN A 304 -24.84 19.48 -19.32
N LYS A 305 -24.25 20.15 -20.32
CA LYS A 305 -24.22 19.63 -21.70
C LYS A 305 -23.05 18.67 -22.02
N ILE A 306 -21.89 18.86 -21.41
CA ILE A 306 -20.68 18.06 -21.71
C ILE A 306 -20.71 16.71 -20.96
N ALA A 307 -21.27 16.72 -19.76
CA ALA A 307 -21.47 15.54 -18.91
C ALA A 307 -22.32 14.45 -19.58
N ALA A 308 -23.44 14.85 -20.20
CA ALA A 308 -24.38 13.93 -20.84
C ALA A 308 -23.77 13.23 -22.07
N ASN A 309 -22.96 13.95 -22.86
CA ASN A 309 -22.35 13.41 -24.07
C ASN A 309 -21.21 12.42 -23.77
N LEU A 310 -20.39 12.66 -22.74
CA LEU A 310 -19.36 11.71 -22.29
C LEU A 310 -19.98 10.43 -21.72
N PHE A 311 -21.10 10.53 -21.02
CA PHE A 311 -21.85 9.38 -20.49
C PHE A 311 -22.39 8.48 -21.62
N LEU A 312 -22.97 9.09 -22.66
CA LEU A 312 -23.52 8.34 -23.81
C LEU A 312 -22.43 7.61 -24.62
N ILE A 313 -21.28 8.24 -24.85
CA ILE A 313 -20.16 7.60 -25.57
C ILE A 313 -19.60 6.40 -24.79
N GLY A 314 -19.53 6.51 -23.46
CA GLY A 314 -19.11 5.42 -22.57
C GLY A 314 -20.05 4.21 -22.62
N MET A 315 -21.37 4.43 -22.73
CA MET A 315 -22.38 3.37 -22.80
C MET A 315 -22.38 2.61 -24.13
N VAL A 316 -22.00 3.25 -25.23
CA VAL A 316 -21.94 2.64 -26.57
C VAL A 316 -20.71 1.74 -26.73
N GLY A 317 -19.53 2.17 -26.28
CA GLY A 317 -18.30 1.35 -26.36
C GLY A 317 -18.36 0.07 -25.51
N LEU A 318 -19.21 0.09 -24.50
CA LEU A 318 -19.34 -0.93 -23.48
C LEU A 318 -20.29 -2.07 -23.91
N ASN A 319 -21.27 -1.78 -24.76
CA ASN A 319 -22.15 -2.78 -25.40
C ASN A 319 -21.45 -3.66 -26.44
N LEU A 320 -20.42 -3.16 -27.14
CA LEU A 320 -19.66 -3.94 -28.14
C LEU A 320 -18.81 -5.07 -27.54
N SER A 321 -18.50 -5.00 -26.23
CA SER A 321 -17.63 -5.96 -25.56
C SER A 321 -18.31 -7.30 -25.19
N LEU A 322 -19.65 -7.37 -25.28
CA LEU A 322 -20.46 -8.47 -24.77
C LEU A 322 -20.63 -9.65 -25.75
N TYR A 323 -20.10 -9.56 -26.98
CA TYR A 323 -20.43 -10.52 -28.05
C TYR A 323 -19.51 -11.77 -28.14
N TYR A 324 -18.49 -11.94 -27.28
CA TYR A 324 -17.35 -12.82 -27.59
C TYR A 324 -17.08 -14.05 -26.69
N LEU A 325 -18.01 -14.51 -25.85
CA LEU A 325 -17.62 -15.49 -24.81
C LEU A 325 -18.60 -16.66 -24.61
N ILE A 326 -18.55 -17.64 -25.52
CA ILE A 326 -18.83 -19.05 -25.16
C ILE A 326 -17.78 -19.92 -25.85
N LYS A 327 -16.96 -20.62 -25.06
CA LYS A 327 -16.15 -21.75 -25.52
C LYS A 327 -16.54 -22.96 -24.68
N VAL A 328 -16.86 -24.06 -25.35
CA VAL A 328 -17.11 -25.37 -24.75
C VAL A 328 -15.85 -26.21 -24.98
N TYR A 329 -15.41 -26.93 -23.96
CA TYR A 329 -14.25 -27.83 -24.00
C TYR A 329 -14.70 -29.26 -23.67
N ALA A 330 -13.90 -30.27 -24.05
CA ALA A 330 -14.19 -31.69 -23.93
C ALA A 330 -13.09 -32.45 -23.16
N ASP A 331 -13.52 -33.60 -22.58
CA ASP A 331 -13.08 -34.41 -21.41
C ASP A 331 -11.59 -34.83 -21.21
N ASP A 332 -11.15 -35.10 -19.96
CA ASP A 332 -10.11 -34.25 -19.30
C ASP A 332 -8.94 -34.86 -18.45
N GLY A 333 -8.54 -36.13 -18.56
CA GLY A 333 -7.21 -36.63 -18.14
C GLY A 333 -6.92 -36.75 -16.62
N GLY A 334 -7.96 -36.85 -15.78
CA GLY A 334 -7.85 -37.03 -14.32
C GLY A 334 -7.37 -38.40 -13.84
N VAL A 335 -7.07 -38.50 -12.53
CA VAL A 335 -6.65 -39.78 -11.90
C VAL A 335 -7.76 -40.84 -11.93
N ALA A 336 -9.02 -40.42 -11.75
CA ALA A 336 -10.17 -41.31 -11.79
C ALA A 336 -10.36 -41.93 -13.18
N GLU A 337 -10.21 -41.13 -14.23
CA GLU A 337 -10.33 -41.58 -15.62
C GLU A 337 -9.22 -42.54 -16.03
N ALA A 338 -8.00 -42.34 -15.52
CA ALA A 338 -6.89 -43.24 -15.79
C ALA A 338 -6.99 -44.59 -15.06
N GLY A 339 -7.96 -44.79 -14.15
CA GLY A 339 -8.09 -46.01 -13.36
C GLY A 339 -7.18 -46.03 -12.13
N GLY A 340 -6.83 -44.86 -11.58
CA GLY A 340 -6.02 -44.71 -10.37
C GLY A 340 -4.63 -44.10 -10.62
N PHE A 341 -3.90 -43.83 -9.53
CA PHE A 341 -2.65 -43.06 -9.58
C PHE A 341 -1.53 -43.75 -10.36
N GLY A 342 -1.36 -45.07 -10.19
CA GLY A 342 -0.33 -45.83 -10.90
C GLY A 342 -0.51 -45.81 -12.42
N PRO A 343 -1.70 -46.14 -12.95
CA PRO A 343 -2.04 -45.96 -14.36
C PRO A 343 -1.94 -44.51 -14.83
N TRP A 344 -2.36 -43.54 -14.01
CA TRP A 344 -2.30 -42.11 -14.35
C TRP A 344 -0.88 -41.64 -14.65
N ILE A 345 0.13 -42.02 -13.85
CA ILE A 345 1.54 -41.65 -14.09
C ILE A 345 2.01 -42.09 -15.49
N LYS A 346 1.51 -43.22 -15.97
CA LYS A 346 1.85 -43.77 -17.30
C LYS A 346 0.97 -43.22 -18.41
N SER A 347 -0.08 -42.46 -18.08
CA SER A 347 -1.01 -41.88 -19.04
C SER A 347 -0.41 -40.65 -19.74
N GLN A 348 -0.89 -40.35 -20.94
CA GLN A 348 -0.52 -39.13 -21.65
C GLN A 348 -0.96 -37.86 -20.90
N GLY A 349 -1.99 -37.95 -20.05
CA GLY A 349 -2.50 -36.84 -19.25
C GLY A 349 -1.54 -36.38 -18.15
N ALA A 350 -0.69 -37.27 -17.63
CA ALA A 350 0.25 -36.93 -16.56
C ALA A 350 1.28 -35.87 -16.98
N GLY A 351 1.87 -36.04 -18.17
CA GLY A 351 2.83 -35.05 -18.70
C GLY A 351 2.21 -33.67 -18.88
N THR A 352 0.97 -33.61 -19.37
CA THR A 352 0.22 -32.36 -19.55
C THR A 352 -0.12 -31.70 -18.20
N ALA A 353 -0.63 -32.46 -17.24
CA ALA A 353 -0.96 -31.96 -15.91
C ALA A 353 0.29 -31.41 -15.18
N VAL A 354 1.41 -32.15 -15.24
CA VAL A 354 2.71 -31.71 -14.71
C VAL A 354 3.20 -30.44 -15.42
N GLY A 355 3.16 -30.40 -16.75
CA GLY A 355 3.58 -29.22 -17.51
C GLY A 355 2.76 -27.98 -17.19
N ILE A 356 1.47 -28.14 -16.93
CA ILE A 356 0.56 -27.05 -16.55
C ILE A 356 0.85 -26.51 -15.14
N GLY A 357 1.45 -27.31 -14.26
CA GLY A 357 1.89 -26.88 -12.93
C GLY A 357 3.14 -26.00 -12.92
N LEU A 358 3.95 -25.99 -13.98
CA LEU A 358 5.21 -25.22 -14.01
C LEU A 358 5.00 -23.70 -13.96
N PRO A 359 4.11 -23.08 -14.78
CA PRO A 359 3.87 -21.64 -14.73
C PRO A 359 3.45 -21.09 -13.36
N PRO A 360 2.42 -21.62 -12.66
CA PRO A 360 2.07 -21.13 -11.32
C PRO A 360 3.20 -21.33 -10.31
N SER A 361 4.03 -22.36 -10.46
CA SER A 361 5.17 -22.60 -9.58
C SER A 361 6.27 -21.56 -9.73
N ILE A 362 6.66 -21.25 -10.97
CA ILE A 362 7.60 -20.17 -11.27
C ILE A 362 7.02 -18.84 -10.80
N GLY A 363 5.74 -18.59 -11.10
CA GLY A 363 5.00 -17.40 -10.66
C GLY A 363 5.03 -17.22 -9.14
N SER A 364 4.68 -18.24 -8.38
CA SER A 364 4.77 -18.24 -6.92
C SER A 364 6.18 -18.01 -6.40
N GLY A 365 7.19 -18.62 -7.04
CA GLY A 365 8.60 -18.37 -6.69
C GLY A 365 8.95 -16.88 -6.85
N ILE A 366 8.60 -16.27 -7.98
CA ILE A 366 8.84 -14.84 -8.24
C ILE A 366 8.05 -13.98 -7.24
N GLY A 367 6.75 -14.23 -7.09
CA GLY A 367 5.89 -13.49 -6.16
C GLY A 367 6.39 -13.57 -4.73
N GLY A 368 6.79 -14.76 -4.28
CA GLY A 368 7.39 -15.01 -2.98
C GLY A 368 8.69 -14.24 -2.75
N LEU A 369 9.59 -14.22 -3.75
CA LEU A 369 10.82 -13.43 -3.66
C LEU A 369 10.55 -11.93 -3.58
N ILE A 370 9.62 -11.42 -4.39
CA ILE A 370 9.19 -10.01 -4.33
C ILE A 370 8.66 -9.72 -2.93
N GLY A 371 7.78 -10.56 -2.39
CA GLY A 371 7.20 -10.37 -1.06
C GLY A 371 8.25 -10.36 0.05
N ILE A 372 9.28 -11.21 -0.03
CA ILE A 372 10.42 -11.19 0.92
C ILE A 372 11.22 -9.88 0.80
N VAL A 373 11.49 -9.41 -0.43
CA VAL A 373 12.26 -8.18 -0.67
C VAL A 373 11.52 -6.95 -0.18
N THR A 374 10.23 -6.84 -0.51
CA THR A 374 9.43 -5.64 -0.25
C THR A 374 8.82 -5.65 1.15
N GLY A 375 8.66 -6.81 1.78
CA GLY A 375 8.17 -6.94 3.15
C GLY A 375 9.25 -6.71 4.21
N ALA A 376 10.53 -6.70 3.83
CA ALA A 376 11.61 -6.35 4.75
C ALA A 376 11.53 -4.85 5.06
N GLY A 377 11.26 -4.49 6.31
CA GLY A 377 11.22 -3.11 6.77
C GLY A 377 12.46 -2.28 6.35
N ASP A 378 13.61 -2.91 6.11
CA ASP A 378 14.83 -2.25 5.60
C ASP A 378 14.72 -1.70 4.18
N PHE A 379 13.71 -2.11 3.40
CA PHE A 379 13.42 -1.55 2.07
C PHE A 379 12.41 -0.40 2.13
N VAL A 380 11.70 -0.19 3.25
CA VAL A 380 10.63 0.83 3.32
C VAL A 380 10.83 1.78 4.49
N GLY A 381 11.13 1.27 5.68
CA GLY A 381 11.35 2.02 6.91
C GLY A 381 12.52 3.00 6.84
N THR A 382 13.63 2.61 6.20
CA THR A 382 14.76 3.53 5.90
C THR A 382 14.35 4.72 5.04
N PHE A 383 13.32 4.60 4.21
CA PHE A 383 12.87 5.68 3.32
C PHE A 383 11.73 6.50 3.93
N VAL A 384 10.90 5.91 4.79
CA VAL A 384 9.82 6.63 5.48
C VAL A 384 10.41 7.58 6.52
N ASP A 385 11.38 7.12 7.32
CA ASP A 385 11.99 7.93 8.37
C ASP A 385 12.81 9.12 7.84
N GLU A 386 13.36 9.03 6.62
CA GLU A 386 14.14 10.12 6.02
C GLU A 386 13.25 11.27 5.59
N VAL A 387 12.08 10.99 5.00
CA VAL A 387 11.18 12.05 4.53
C VAL A 387 10.40 12.71 5.66
N ASP A 388 10.00 11.97 6.69
CA ASP A 388 9.39 12.56 7.89
C ASP A 388 10.44 13.30 8.77
N SER A 389 11.75 13.15 8.55
CA SER A 389 12.75 13.87 9.36
C SER A 389 13.00 15.31 8.92
N ASP A 390 12.67 15.65 7.67
CA ASP A 390 12.61 17.03 7.18
C ASP A 390 11.21 17.64 7.36
N GLU A 391 10.25 16.82 7.79
CA GLU A 391 8.84 17.15 7.93
C GLU A 391 8.43 16.72 9.34
N ILE A 392 8.71 17.55 10.34
CA ILE A 392 7.69 18.22 11.16
C ILE A 392 8.30 18.73 12.49
N ASP A 393 8.50 20.05 12.58
CA ASP A 393 8.39 20.77 13.85
C ASP A 393 6.90 21.10 14.06
N TYR A 394 6.17 20.28 14.82
CA TYR A 394 4.74 20.49 15.11
C TYR A 394 4.54 21.59 16.17
N THR A 395 5.59 22.30 16.57
CA THR A 395 5.51 23.27 17.68
C THR A 395 5.18 24.71 17.25
N GLU A 396 4.89 24.99 15.97
CA GLU A 396 4.77 26.37 15.47
C GLU A 396 3.53 26.66 14.62
N ALA A 397 2.44 25.88 14.73
CA ALA A 397 1.20 26.11 13.98
C ALA A 397 -0.09 26.04 14.83
N GLU A 398 -0.04 26.49 16.09
CA GLU A 398 -1.23 26.91 16.85
C GLU A 398 -1.00 28.31 17.45
N GLY A 399 -0.62 29.24 16.59
CA GLY A 399 -0.76 30.68 16.78
C GLY A 399 -1.61 31.25 15.65
N GLU A 400 -2.74 30.61 15.36
CA GLU A 400 -3.84 31.34 14.74
C GLU A 400 -4.44 32.18 15.86
N ASP A 401 -4.21 33.48 15.79
CA ASP A 401 -4.96 34.49 16.51
C ASP A 401 -6.45 34.20 16.33
N ILE A 402 -7.06 33.57 17.34
CA ILE A 402 -8.49 33.59 17.51
C ILE A 402 -8.80 35.08 17.73
N PRO A 403 -9.52 35.77 16.82
CA PRO A 403 -10.00 37.10 17.14
C PRO A 403 -10.81 36.97 18.43
N GLU A 404 -10.46 37.77 19.44
CA GLU A 404 -11.30 37.94 20.62
C GLU A 404 -12.70 38.32 20.13
N GLU A 405 -13.58 37.33 20.00
CA GLU A 405 -15.01 37.59 19.95
C GLU A 405 -15.33 38.23 21.30
N GLU A 406 -15.63 39.53 21.25
CA GLU A 406 -16.28 40.28 22.31
C GLU A 406 -17.40 39.42 22.86
N PHE A 407 -17.18 38.88 24.07
CA PHE A 407 -18.26 38.41 24.90
C PHE A 407 -19.12 39.64 25.21
N GLU A 408 -20.16 39.87 24.42
CA GLU A 408 -21.28 40.73 24.83
C GLU A 408 -21.83 40.14 26.13
N GLU A 409 -21.59 40.87 27.22
CA GLU A 409 -22.21 40.62 28.52
C GLU A 409 -23.74 40.59 28.33
N SER A 410 -24.33 39.44 28.63
CA SER A 410 -25.77 39.31 28.81
C SER A 410 -26.20 40.30 29.90
N PRO A 411 -27.16 41.21 29.65
CA PRO A 411 -27.63 42.11 30.68
C PRO A 411 -28.34 41.32 31.79
N GLU A 412 -27.97 41.63 33.03
CA GLU A 412 -28.64 41.20 34.25
C GLU A 412 -30.13 41.61 34.19
N GLU A 413 -31.03 40.63 34.16
CA GLU A 413 -32.44 40.86 34.49
C GLU A 413 -32.52 41.22 35.98
N THR A 414 -32.65 42.53 36.22
CA THR A 414 -33.06 43.11 37.49
C THR A 414 -34.58 43.02 37.57
N GLU A 415 -35.10 42.02 38.28
CA GLU A 415 -36.49 42.04 38.77
C GLU A 415 -36.60 43.08 39.89
N GLU A 416 -36.85 44.34 39.53
CA GLU A 416 -37.45 45.33 40.43
C GLU A 416 -38.95 45.40 40.19
N GLY A 417 -39.70 45.15 41.27
CA GLY A 417 -41.16 45.18 41.27
C GLY A 417 -41.72 46.60 41.20
N THR A 418 -42.94 46.67 40.70
CA THR A 418 -43.86 47.79 40.93
C THR A 418 -45.21 47.23 41.29
N MET A 419 -45.62 47.51 42.53
CA MET A 419 -47.03 47.60 42.91
C MET A 419 -47.68 48.71 42.09
N GLU A 420 -48.92 48.50 41.67
CA GLU A 420 -49.90 49.58 41.65
C GLU A 420 -51.29 48.98 41.88
N GLU A 421 -51.90 49.46 42.97
CA GLU A 421 -53.32 49.40 43.26
C GLU A 421 -54.08 50.19 42.20
N GLU A 422 -55.26 49.73 41.79
CA GLU A 422 -56.38 50.65 41.56
C GLU A 422 -57.73 49.96 41.76
N GLU A 423 -58.52 50.57 42.64
CA GLU A 423 -59.91 50.28 42.97
C GLU A 423 -60.90 50.80 41.90
N SER A 424 -62.17 50.37 42.04
CA SER A 424 -63.43 50.93 41.51
C SER A 424 -63.77 50.59 40.05
N GLU A 425 -64.99 50.15 39.68
CA GLU A 425 -66.34 50.21 40.28
C GLU A 425 -67.08 48.85 40.29
#